data_AF-A0A1Q6TY15-F1
#
_entry.id   AF-A0A1Q6TY15-F1
#
_cell.length_a   1.000
_cell.length_b   1.000
_cell.length_c   1.000
_cell.angle_alpha   90.00
_cell.angle_beta   90.00
_cell.angle_gamma   90.00
#
_symmetry.space_group_name_H-M   'P 1'
#
loop_
_entity.id
_entity.type
_entity.pdbx_description
1 polymer ?
#
loop_
_entity_poly.entity_id
_entity_poly.type
_entity_poly.pdbx_seq_one_letter_code
_entity_poly.pdbx_strand_id
1 'polypeptide(L)'
;MLRIGSLWKGNRTKLQCVTDAKLRRALTKYTENAVVLIVAQRVSTIMNAEQIIVLDEGKIVGKGTHKELLKTCPEYREIAESQLSKEELA
;
A
#
# COMPACT_ATOMS: atom_id res chain seq x y z
N MET A 1 -7.94 -11.62 -33.40
CA MET A 1 -6.52 -12.01 -33.24
C MET A 1 -5.64 -10.86 -33.74
N LEU A 2 -5.08 -10.06 -32.84
CA LEU A 2 -4.07 -9.04 -33.14
C LEU A 2 -3.12 -8.93 -31.93
N ARG A 3 -1.87 -9.36 -32.14
CA ARG A 3 -0.75 -9.25 -31.18
C ARG A 3 -0.20 -7.84 -31.24
N ILE A 4 -0.17 -7.14 -30.10
CA ILE A 4 0.55 -5.87 -29.96
C ILE A 4 1.72 -6.11 -29.00
N GLY A 5 2.75 -6.79 -29.50
CA GLY A 5 4.07 -6.75 -28.91
C GLY A 5 4.88 -5.68 -29.64
N SER A 6 5.43 -4.72 -28.89
CA SER A 6 6.57 -3.82 -29.20
C SER A 6 6.30 -2.36 -28.87
N LEU A 7 6.05 -2.01 -27.60
CA LEU A 7 6.37 -0.63 -27.14
C LEU A 7 6.45 -0.53 -25.61
N TRP A 8 7.53 -1.04 -25.01
CA TRP A 8 7.94 -0.58 -23.68
C TRP A 8 9.45 -0.78 -23.45
N LYS A 9 10.26 -0.01 -24.18
CA LYS A 9 11.63 0.34 -23.74
C LYS A 9 11.58 1.77 -23.20
N GLY A 10 11.11 1.92 -21.98
CA GLY A 10 11.22 3.15 -21.19
C GLY A 10 11.99 2.83 -19.91
N ASN A 11 13.15 3.46 -19.73
CA ASN A 11 14.00 3.30 -18.56
C ASN A 11 13.19 3.37 -17.25
N ARG A 12 13.12 2.26 -16.50
CA ARG A 12 12.66 2.28 -15.10
C ARG A 12 13.74 2.93 -14.24
N THR A 13 13.76 4.25 -14.20
CA THR A 13 14.52 4.98 -13.18
C THR A 13 13.80 4.85 -11.85
N LYS A 14 14.54 4.26 -10.91
CA LYS A 14 14.22 3.96 -9.52
C LYS A 14 14.05 5.26 -8.71
N LEU A 15 13.06 6.09 -9.02
CA LEU A 15 12.87 7.42 -8.42
C LEU A 15 11.48 7.63 -7.79
N GLN A 16 10.85 6.57 -7.28
CA GLN A 16 9.50 6.68 -6.67
C GLN A 16 9.44 6.61 -5.13
N CYS A 17 10.54 6.42 -4.40
CA CYS A 17 10.47 6.44 -2.92
C CYS A 17 10.85 7.79 -2.29
N VAL A 18 11.94 8.41 -2.74
CA VAL A 18 12.46 9.64 -2.11
C VAL A 18 11.60 10.86 -2.45
N THR A 19 11.02 10.87 -3.66
CA THR A 19 10.11 11.93 -4.10
C THR A 19 8.77 11.84 -3.39
N ASP A 20 8.21 10.65 -3.19
CA ASP A 20 6.92 10.46 -2.51
C ASP A 20 6.99 10.89 -1.04
N ALA A 21 8.07 10.55 -0.34
CA ALA A 21 8.27 10.96 1.06
C ALA A 21 8.46 12.49 1.20
N LYS A 22 9.21 13.12 0.30
CA LYS A 22 9.38 14.59 0.28
C LYS A 22 8.09 15.31 -0.11
N LEU A 23 7.35 14.76 -1.07
CA LEU A 23 6.06 15.27 -1.51
C LEU A 23 5.02 15.14 -0.39
N ARG A 24 4.95 13.99 0.30
CA ARG A 24 4.11 13.79 1.48
C ARG A 24 4.43 14.80 2.59
N ARG A 25 5.71 15.03 2.88
CA ARG A 25 6.14 16.03 3.88
C ARG A 25 5.78 17.47 3.49
N ALA A 26 5.91 17.82 2.21
CA ALA A 26 5.52 19.13 1.70
C ALA A 26 4.00 19.34 1.74
N LEU A 27 3.23 18.28 1.49
CA LEU A 27 1.77 18.29 1.54
C LEU A 27 1.21 18.21 2.96
N THR A 28 1.99 17.71 3.95
CA THR A 28 1.54 17.58 5.36
C THR A 28 1.01 18.92 5.90
N LYS A 29 1.62 20.05 5.51
CA LYS A 29 1.19 21.41 5.87
C LYS A 29 -0.17 21.83 5.32
N TYR A 30 -0.65 21.18 4.25
CA TYR A 30 -1.94 21.46 3.61
C TYR A 30 -2.96 20.33 3.85
N THR A 31 -2.53 19.18 4.36
CA THR A 31 -3.37 18.01 4.62
C THR A 31 -3.73 17.83 6.08
N GLU A 32 -3.41 18.79 6.98
CA GLU A 32 -3.86 18.74 8.38
C GLU A 32 -5.39 18.58 8.53
N ASN A 33 -6.16 18.91 7.48
CA ASN A 33 -7.61 18.66 7.40
C ASN A 33 -8.04 17.85 6.15
N ALA A 34 -7.14 17.08 5.53
CA ALA A 34 -7.44 16.33 4.30
C ALA A 34 -7.34 14.82 4.52
N VAL A 35 -8.32 14.08 4.00
CA VAL A 35 -8.29 12.61 3.98
C VAL A 35 -7.40 12.15 2.83
N VAL A 36 -6.33 11.43 3.15
CA VAL A 36 -5.42 10.84 2.16
C VAL A 36 -5.76 9.36 1.98
N LEU A 37 -6.44 9.04 0.87
CA LEU A 37 -6.72 7.66 0.49
C LEU A 37 -5.57 7.12 -0.38
N ILE A 38 -4.94 6.04 0.06
CA ILE A 38 -3.86 5.38 -0.67
C ILE A 38 -4.32 3.96 -1.03
N VAL A 39 -4.33 3.66 -2.33
CA VAL A 39 -4.47 2.29 -2.83
C VAL A 39 -3.08 1.75 -3.09
N ALA A 40 -2.67 0.73 -2.34
CA ALA A 40 -1.34 0.14 -2.46
C ALA A 40 -1.42 -1.36 -2.73
N GLN A 41 -0.50 -1.85 -3.56
CA GLN A 41 -0.32 -3.27 -3.84
C GLN A 41 0.70 -3.93 -2.90
N ARG A 42 1.49 -3.12 -2.17
CA ARG A 42 2.54 -3.59 -1.25
C ARG A 42 2.21 -3.23 0.20
N VAL A 43 2.27 -4.22 1.09
CA VAL A 43 1.94 -4.02 2.51
C VAL A 43 2.89 -3.04 3.19
N SER A 44 4.17 -3.03 2.84
CA SER A 44 5.17 -2.09 3.38
C SER A 44 4.86 -0.61 3.14
N THR A 45 4.02 -0.29 2.15
CA THR A 45 3.61 1.10 1.85
C THR A 45 2.47 1.58 2.76
N ILE A 46 1.67 0.64 3.30
CA ILE A 46 0.48 0.92 4.11
C ILE A 46 0.62 0.52 5.57
N MET A 47 1.72 -0.12 5.97
CA MET A 47 1.93 -0.60 7.35
C MET A 47 1.82 0.51 8.42
N ASN A 48 2.17 1.76 8.05
CA ASN A 48 2.12 2.92 8.94
C ASN A 48 0.85 3.77 8.76
N ALA A 49 -0.15 3.27 8.02
CA ALA A 49 -1.41 3.98 7.87
C ALA A 49 -2.21 3.95 9.19
N GLU A 50 -2.86 5.07 9.51
CA GLU A 50 -3.75 5.18 10.66
C GLU A 50 -4.97 4.25 10.53
N GLN A 51 -5.38 3.97 9.29
CA GLN A 51 -6.46 3.05 8.99
C GLN A 51 -6.21 2.37 7.64
N ILE A 52 -6.36 1.06 7.62
CA ILE A 52 -6.28 0.18 6.45
C ILE A 52 -7.67 -0.44 6.25
N ILE A 53 -8.14 -0.46 5.01
CA ILE A 53 -9.37 -1.16 4.62
C ILE A 53 -8.96 -2.29 3.68
N VAL A 54 -9.36 -3.51 4.04
CA VAL A 54 -9.10 -4.73 3.28
C VAL A 54 -10.36 -5.04 2.49
N LEU A 55 -10.21 -5.13 1.18
CA LEU A 55 -11.28 -5.42 0.26
C LEU A 55 -11.06 -6.80 -0.36
N ASP A 56 -12.10 -7.62 -0.35
CA ASP A 56 -12.16 -8.89 -1.06
C ASP A 56 -13.47 -8.97 -1.83
N GLU A 57 -13.40 -9.29 -3.12
CA GLU A 57 -14.54 -9.33 -4.06
C GLU A 57 -15.51 -8.12 -3.96
N GLY A 58 -14.97 -6.92 -3.72
CA GLY A 58 -15.75 -5.69 -3.59
C GLY A 58 -16.45 -5.51 -2.23
N LYS A 59 -16.17 -6.38 -1.25
CA LYS A 59 -16.65 -6.28 0.13
C LYS A 59 -15.51 -5.90 1.07
N ILE A 60 -15.82 -5.12 2.09
CA ILE A 60 -14.87 -4.83 3.17
C ILE A 60 -14.83 -6.04 4.10
N VAL A 61 -13.69 -6.72 4.12
CA VAL A 61 -13.45 -7.89 5.00
C VAL A 61 -12.62 -7.54 6.23
N GLY A 62 -11.94 -6.39 6.22
CA GLY A 62 -11.16 -5.91 7.35
C GLY A 62 -11.05 -4.39 7.38
N LYS A 63 -11.05 -3.81 8.58
CA LYS A 63 -10.79 -2.39 8.80
C LYS A 63 -10.04 -2.20 10.12
N GLY A 64 -8.93 -1.48 10.09
CA GLY A 64 -8.15 -1.17 11.29
C GLY A 64 -6.71 -0.80 10.99
N THR A 65 -5.88 -0.73 12.01
CA THR A 65 -4.43 -0.58 11.86
C THR A 65 -3.77 -1.87 11.40
N HIS A 66 -2.52 -1.80 10.92
CA HIS A 66 -1.73 -2.97 10.56
C HIS A 66 -1.70 -4.03 11.69
N LYS A 67 -1.44 -3.60 12.92
CA LYS A 67 -1.34 -4.49 14.09
C LYS A 67 -2.66 -5.16 14.45
N GLU A 68 -3.77 -4.44 14.30
CA GLU A 68 -5.10 -5.00 14.54
C GLU A 68 -5.44 -6.01 13.45
N LEU A 69 -5.28 -5.65 12.18
CA LEU A 69 -5.60 -6.51 11.05
C LEU A 69 -4.74 -7.78 11.01
N LEU A 70 -3.46 -7.72 11.39
CA LEU A 70 -2.65 -8.92 11.56
C LEU A 70 -3.27 -9.91 12.55
N LYS A 71 -3.99 -9.42 13.57
CA LYS A 71 -4.64 -10.27 14.58
C LYS A 71 -6.06 -10.69 14.20
N THR A 72 -6.81 -9.80 13.56
CA THR A 72 -8.27 -9.92 13.39
C THR A 72 -8.71 -10.26 11.97
N CYS A 73 -7.85 -10.10 10.95
CA CYS A 73 -8.19 -10.31 9.55
C CYS A 73 -7.27 -11.37 8.91
N PRO A 74 -7.75 -12.60 8.70
CA PRO A 74 -6.99 -13.68 8.07
C PRO A 74 -6.48 -13.31 6.68
N GLU A 75 -7.30 -12.65 5.86
CA GLU A 75 -6.97 -12.25 4.49
C GLU A 75 -5.81 -11.26 4.48
N TYR A 76 -5.85 -10.27 5.38
CA TYR A 76 -4.75 -9.33 5.53
C TYR A 76 -3.47 -10.02 6.00
N ARG A 77 -3.58 -10.95 6.95
CA ARG A 77 -2.44 -11.72 7.45
C ARG A 77 -1.78 -12.52 6.32
N GLU A 78 -2.56 -13.22 5.51
CA GLU A 78 -2.05 -14.01 4.38
C GLU A 78 -1.29 -13.13 3.37
N ILE A 79 -1.84 -11.96 3.03
CA ILE A 79 -1.19 -10.99 2.15
C ILE A 79 0.10 -10.45 2.79
N ALA A 80 0.07 -10.14 4.09
CA ALA A 80 1.22 -9.63 4.84
C ALA A 80 2.34 -10.67 4.91
N GLU A 81 2.03 -11.91 5.27
CA GLU A 81 2.98 -13.03 5.34
C GLU A 81 3.61 -13.34 3.97
N SER A 82 2.88 -13.11 2.88
CA SER A 82 3.39 -13.30 1.52
C SER A 82 4.34 -12.20 1.04
N GLN A 83 4.36 -11.04 1.70
CA GLN A 83 5.08 -9.85 1.23
C GLN A 83 6.12 -9.29 2.21
N LEU A 84 6.02 -9.63 3.49
CA LEU A 84 6.84 -9.08 4.56
C LEU A 84 7.80 -10.12 5.14
N SER A 85 8.97 -9.66 5.59
CA SER A 85 9.90 -10.51 6.35
C SER A 85 9.38 -10.77 7.76
N LYS A 86 9.92 -11.79 8.44
CA LYS A 86 9.52 -12.10 9.83
C LYS A 86 9.74 -10.93 10.79
N GLU A 87 10.72 -10.06 10.54
CA GLU A 87 10.93 -8.86 11.37
C GLU A 87 9.83 -7.80 11.19
N GLU A 88 9.17 -7.77 10.03
CA GLU A 88 8.12 -6.78 9.70
C GLU A 88 6.71 -7.27 10.09
N LEU A 89 6.57 -8.54 10.45
CA LEU A 89 5.33 -9.16 10.95
C LEU A 89 5.20 -9.12 12.48
N ALA A 90 6.25 -8.69 13.19
CA ALA A 90 6.33 -8.63 14.65
C ALA A 90 5.85 -7.28 15.22
#